data_AF-A0A7W0KNC6-F1
#
_entry.id   AF-A0A7W0KNC6-F1
#
_cell.length_a   1.000
_cell.length_b   1.000
_cell.length_c   1.000
_cell.angle_alpha   90.00
_cell.angle_beta   90.00
_cell.angle_gamma   90.00
#
_symmetry.space_group_name_H-M   'P 1'
#
loop_
_entity.id
_entity.type
_entity.pdbx_description
1 polymer ?
#
loop_
_entity_poly.entity_id
_entity_poly.type
_entity_poly.pdbx_seq_one_letter_code
_entity_poly.pdbx_strand_id
1 'polypeptide(L)'
;MTVASGGPPTTYRPYTTPRDSTAAIAAPGLVWATGLARPPFVCTCSVWESARMAAAYAYGSADRGHPDAIDADAAKPFHKQSAFVRFRPYHVEGLLSGPN
;
A
#
# COMPACT_ATOMS: atom_id res chain seq x y z
N MET A 1 1.25 -10.01 -47.94
CA MET A 1 -0.05 -9.33 -47.89
C MET A 1 -0.07 -8.47 -46.63
N THR A 2 0.08 -7.17 -46.82
CA THR A 2 -0.01 -6.01 -45.90
C THR A 2 -1.42 -5.95 -45.27
N VAL A 3 -1.80 -5.32 -44.13
CA VAL A 3 -1.23 -4.29 -43.21
C VAL A 3 -1.93 -4.39 -41.82
N ALA A 4 -1.24 -3.87 -40.79
CA ALA A 4 -1.73 -3.08 -39.63
C ALA A 4 -2.59 -3.78 -38.56
N SER A 5 -2.38 -3.56 -37.26
CA SER A 5 -2.06 -2.28 -36.62
C SER A 5 -1.13 -2.42 -35.40
N GLY A 6 -0.03 -1.67 -35.43
CA GLY A 6 0.74 -1.37 -34.23
C GLY A 6 0.02 -0.29 -33.43
N GLY A 7 -0.51 -0.67 -32.27
CA GLY A 7 -0.76 0.27 -31.18
C GLY A 7 0.55 0.51 -30.43
N PRO A 8 0.82 1.73 -29.91
CA PRO A 8 1.99 1.96 -29.09
C PRO A 8 1.93 1.02 -27.87
N PRO A 9 3.08 0.51 -27.37
CA PRO A 9 3.09 -0.24 -26.13
C PRO A 9 2.48 0.68 -25.06
N THR A 10 1.31 0.30 -24.57
CA THR A 10 0.72 0.90 -23.37
C THR A 10 1.69 0.50 -22.27
N THR A 11 2.68 1.35 -22.04
CA THR A 11 3.51 1.29 -20.85
C THR A 11 2.54 1.47 -19.71
N TYR A 12 2.15 0.35 -19.10
CA TYR A 12 1.60 0.36 -17.76
C TYR A 12 2.66 1.04 -16.92
N ARG A 13 2.50 2.35 -16.71
CA ARG A 13 3.22 3.06 -15.68
C ARG A 13 2.62 2.51 -14.41
N PRO A 14 3.34 1.69 -13.61
CA PRO A 14 2.88 1.46 -12.26
C PRO A 14 2.64 2.84 -11.68
N TYR A 15 1.44 3.08 -11.16
CA TYR A 15 1.22 4.24 -10.29
C TYR A 15 2.41 4.25 -9.35
N THR A 16 3.23 5.31 -9.46
CA THR A 16 4.47 5.46 -8.72
C THR A 16 4.22 4.95 -7.32
N THR A 17 4.82 3.80 -6.98
CA THR A 17 4.69 3.24 -5.64
C THR A 17 5.02 4.39 -4.71
N PRO A 18 4.09 4.87 -3.86
CA PRO A 18 4.42 5.94 -2.94
C PRO A 18 5.72 5.55 -2.21
N ARG A 19 6.60 6.50 -1.88
CA ARG A 19 7.84 6.22 -1.13
C ARG A 19 7.60 5.36 0.12
N ASP A 20 6.37 5.38 0.63
CA ASP A 20 5.91 4.56 1.74
C ASP A 20 5.82 3.05 1.42
N SER A 21 5.52 2.68 0.17
CA SER A 21 5.55 1.28 -0.28
C SER A 21 6.95 0.68 -0.11
N THR A 22 8.02 1.45 -0.38
CA THR A 22 9.39 0.95 -0.19
C THR A 22 9.76 0.78 1.29
N ALA A 23 9.27 1.64 2.18
CA ALA A 23 9.50 1.50 3.62
C ALA A 23 8.70 0.32 4.20
N ALA A 24 7.45 0.14 3.78
CA ALA A 24 6.64 -1.01 4.16
C ALA A 24 7.31 -2.32 3.68
N ILE A 25 7.74 -2.38 2.42
CA ILE A 25 8.40 -3.57 1.84
C ILE A 25 9.67 -3.95 2.60
N ALA A 26 10.42 -2.97 3.11
CA ALA A 26 11.64 -3.20 3.89
C ALA A 26 11.37 -3.49 5.39
N ALA A 27 10.14 -3.29 5.86
CA ALA A 27 9.83 -3.39 7.28
C ALA A 27 9.84 -4.85 7.76
N PRO A 28 10.55 -5.16 8.87
CA PRO A 28 10.54 -6.50 9.44
C PRO A 28 9.12 -6.98 9.77
N GLY A 29 8.83 -8.23 9.39
CA GLY A 29 7.56 -8.88 9.70
C GLY A 29 6.39 -8.50 8.80
N LEU A 30 6.62 -7.77 7.71
CA LEU A 30 5.62 -7.64 6.65
C LEU A 30 5.49 -8.99 5.91
N VAL A 31 4.28 -9.57 5.91
CA VAL A 31 3.97 -10.83 5.19
C VAL A 31 3.47 -10.53 3.79
N TRP A 32 2.61 -9.52 3.66
CA TRP A 32 2.00 -9.13 2.39
C TRP A 32 1.42 -7.72 2.47
N ALA A 33 1.39 -7.00 1.35
CA ALA A 33 0.65 -5.76 1.22
C ALA A 33 0.14 -5.57 -0.22
N THR A 34 -0.95 -4.82 -0.37
CA THR A 34 -1.49 -4.39 -1.66
C THR A 34 -2.21 -3.04 -1.57
N GLY A 35 -2.34 -2.37 -2.70
CA GLY A 35 -3.21 -1.20 -2.84
C GLY A 35 -4.62 -1.63 -3.28
N LEU A 36 -5.65 -1.08 -2.62
CA LEU A 36 -7.05 -1.27 -2.97
C LEU A 36 -7.65 0.08 -3.40
N ALA A 37 -8.35 0.10 -4.53
CA ALA A 37 -8.97 1.31 -5.06
C ALA A 37 -10.40 1.05 -5.55
N ARG A 38 -11.35 1.83 -5.02
CA ARG A 38 -12.72 1.96 -5.51
C ARG A 38 -13.13 3.42 -5.31
N PRO A 39 -12.88 4.31 -6.30
CA PRO A 39 -13.16 5.74 -6.16
C PRO A 39 -14.55 6.01 -5.56
N PRO A 40 -14.65 6.91 -4.57
CA PRO A 40 -13.61 7.81 -4.08
C PRO A 40 -12.63 7.21 -3.05
N PHE A 41 -12.71 5.91 -2.75
CA PHE A 41 -11.91 5.25 -1.72
C PHE A 41 -10.64 4.63 -2.28
N VAL A 42 -9.52 4.92 -1.62
CA VAL A 42 -8.22 4.28 -1.85
C VAL A 42 -7.60 3.93 -0.50
N CYS A 43 -7.01 2.75 -0.39
CA CYS A 43 -6.29 2.36 0.81
C CYS A 43 -5.16 1.38 0.49
N THR A 44 -4.26 1.22 1.45
CA THR A 44 -3.29 0.12 1.46
C THR A 44 -3.77 -0.90 2.48
N CYS A 45 -3.74 -2.18 2.11
CA CYS A 45 -3.98 -3.30 3.02
C CYS A 45 -2.64 -4.03 3.23
N SER A 46 -2.34 -4.40 4.48
CA SER A 46 -1.12 -5.16 4.80
C SER A 46 -1.38 -6.19 5.90
N VAL A 47 -0.64 -7.30 5.82
CA VAL A 47 -0.62 -8.40 6.77
C VAL A 47 0.78 -8.50 7.37
N TRP A 48 0.83 -8.68 8.69
CA TRP A 48 2.06 -8.67 9.47
C TRP A 48 2.14 -9.92 10.34
N GLU A 49 3.36 -10.40 10.60
CA GLU A 49 3.61 -11.55 11.48
C GLU A 49 3.09 -11.34 12.90
N SER A 50 3.10 -10.09 13.38
CA SER A 50 2.54 -9.75 14.69
C SER A 50 2.03 -8.31 14.75
N ALA A 51 1.08 -8.07 15.66
CA ALA A 51 0.58 -6.72 15.95
C ALA A 51 1.69 -5.77 16.45
N ARG A 52 2.70 -6.30 17.14
CA ARG A 52 3.87 -5.52 17.59
C ARG A 52 4.67 -4.99 16.41
N MET A 53 4.91 -5.82 15.40
CA MET A 53 5.69 -5.43 14.21
C MET A 53 4.92 -4.43 13.35
N ALA A 54 3.61 -4.64 13.17
CA ALA A 54 2.74 -3.66 12.53
C ALA A 54 2.77 -2.30 13.25
N ALA A 55 2.72 -2.29 14.58
CA ALA A 55 2.80 -1.06 15.37
C ALA A 55 4.18 -0.39 15.30
N ALA A 56 5.26 -1.18 15.22
CA ALA A 56 6.62 -0.66 15.07
C ALA A 56 6.82 0.03 13.71
N TYR A 57 6.32 -0.55 12.62
CA TYR A 57 6.29 0.13 11.32
C TYR A 57 5.43 1.40 11.36
N ALA A 58 4.24 1.33 11.98
CA ALA A 58 3.31 2.44 11.94
C ALA A 58 3.72 3.66 12.80
N TYR A 59 4.35 3.42 13.95
CA TYR A 59 4.60 4.48 14.94
C TYR A 59 6.05 4.53 15.43
N GLY A 60 6.89 3.60 15.00
CA GLY A 60 8.28 3.54 15.42
C GLY A 60 9.05 4.75 14.92
N SER A 61 9.94 5.26 15.77
CA SER A 61 10.86 6.35 15.43
C SER A 61 12.15 5.86 14.77
N ALA A 62 12.43 4.55 14.82
CA ALA A 62 13.63 3.95 14.25
C ALA A 62 13.62 3.94 12.72
N ASP A 63 12.43 3.84 12.12
CA ASP A 63 12.24 3.91 10.67
C ASP A 63 10.96 4.71 10.39
N ARG A 64 11.13 6.00 10.09
CA ARG A 64 10.04 6.99 10.02
C ARG A 64 9.18 6.89 8.76
N GLY A 65 9.30 5.82 7.97
CA GLY A 65 8.57 5.66 6.70
C GLY A 65 7.08 5.95 6.79
N HIS A 66 6.37 5.31 7.74
CA HIS A 66 4.93 5.53 7.91
C HIS A 66 4.57 6.90 8.50
N PRO A 67 5.22 7.39 9.58
CA PRO A 67 5.02 8.76 10.05
C PRO A 67 5.21 9.82 8.95
N ASP A 68 6.24 9.68 8.12
CA ASP A 68 6.53 10.64 7.05
C ASP A 68 5.45 10.60 5.94
N ALA A 69 4.85 9.44 5.70
CA ALA A 69 3.70 9.32 4.80
C ALA A 69 2.43 9.94 5.37
N ILE A 70 2.20 9.85 6.68
CA ILE A 70 1.12 10.55 7.36
C ILE A 70 1.31 12.06 7.22
N ASP A 71 2.52 12.56 7.48
CA ASP A 71 2.86 13.99 7.36
C ASP A 71 2.65 14.48 5.91
N ALA A 72 3.11 13.69 4.93
CA ALA A 72 2.93 13.99 3.51
C ALA A 72 1.46 13.90 3.05
N ASP A 73 0.65 13.01 3.66
CA ASP A 73 -0.78 12.95 3.41
C ASP A 73 -1.47 14.20 3.98
N ALA A 74 -1.18 14.57 5.23
CA ALA A 74 -1.76 15.74 5.89
C ALA A 74 -1.45 17.06 5.16
N ALA A 75 -0.28 17.17 4.52
CA ALA A 75 0.13 18.37 3.78
C ALA A 75 -0.66 18.64 2.49
N LYS A 76 -1.49 17.70 2.00
CA LYS A 76 -2.24 17.86 0.74
C LYS A 76 -3.60 18.53 1.00
N PRO A 77 -3.86 19.74 0.47
CA PRO A 77 -4.99 20.59 0.87
C PRO A 77 -6.36 20.20 0.28
N PHE A 78 -6.45 19.10 -0.47
CA PHE A 78 -7.70 18.72 -1.15
C PHE A 78 -8.66 18.01 -0.19
N HIS A 79 -9.97 18.28 -0.29
CA HIS A 79 -11.03 17.72 0.56
C HIS A 79 -11.01 16.18 0.62
N LYS A 80 -10.30 15.63 1.61
CA LYS A 80 -10.17 14.20 1.83
C LYS A 80 -10.32 13.86 3.30
N GLN A 81 -10.75 12.64 3.56
CA GLN A 81 -10.71 12.03 4.88
C GLN A 81 -9.82 10.80 4.78
N SER A 82 -8.83 10.73 5.65
CA SER A 82 -7.88 9.63 5.73
C SER A 82 -8.00 8.99 7.11
N ALA A 83 -7.92 7.67 7.18
CA ALA A 83 -7.90 6.93 8.43
C ALA A 83 -6.89 5.78 8.36
N PHE A 84 -6.18 5.58 9.47
CA PHE A 84 -5.30 4.43 9.66
C PHE A 84 -5.95 3.50 10.68
N VAL A 85 -6.54 2.41 10.17
CA VAL A 85 -7.32 1.48 10.98
C VAL A 85 -6.54 0.20 11.19
N ARG A 86 -6.45 -0.25 12.45
CA ARG A 86 -5.86 -1.53 12.81
C ARG A 86 -6.95 -2.53 13.12
N PHE A 87 -6.89 -3.69 12.48
CA PHE A 87 -7.76 -4.80 12.77
C PHE A 87 -6.99 -5.86 13.56
N ARG A 88 -7.66 -6.45 14.56
CA ARG A 88 -7.21 -7.70 15.19
C ARG A 88 -8.15 -8.80 14.71
N PRO A 89 -7.83 -9.50 13.62
CA PRO A 89 -8.72 -10.53 13.10
C PRO A 89 -8.86 -11.66 14.12
N TYR A 90 -10.10 -12.03 14.44
CA TYR A 90 -10.42 -13.15 15.34
C TYR A 90 -10.53 -14.48 14.58
N HIS A 91 -10.81 -14.40 13.29
CA HIS A 91 -10.91 -15.55 12.39
C HIS A 91 -10.49 -15.10 10.98
N VAL A 92 -9.73 -15.93 10.29
CA VAL A 92 -9.31 -15.72 8.89
C VAL A 92 -9.34 -17.07 8.19
N GLU A 93 -9.98 -17.12 7.04
CA GLU A 93 -9.98 -18.30 6.16
C GLU A 93 -9.81 -17.86 4.71
N GLY A 94 -9.20 -18.71 3.88
CA GLY A 94 -9.00 -18.47 2.45
C GLY A 94 -7.55 -18.64 1.99
N LEU A 95 -7.34 -18.51 0.69
CA LEU A 95 -6.04 -18.56 0.04
C LEU A 95 -5.69 -17.20 -0.55
N LEU A 96 -4.48 -16.71 -0.31
CA LEU A 96 -3.90 -15.59 -1.03
C LEU A 96 -3.36 -16.12 -2.36
N SER A 97 -4.02 -15.81 -3.47
CA SER A 97 -3.56 -16.16 -4.82
C SER A 97 -3.59 -14.94 -5.75
N GLY A 98 -2.55 -14.78 -6.58
CA GLY A 98 -2.44 -13.73 -7.60
C GLY A 98 -1.14 -12.93 -7.49
N PRO A 99 -0.63 -12.38 -8.60
CA PRO A 99 0.47 -11.42 -8.57
C PRO A 99 0.00 -10.05 -8.04
N ASN A 100 0.92 -9.33 -7.38
CA ASN A 100 0.77 -7.91 -7.02
C ASN A 100 1.04 -7.00 -8.21
#